data_AF-Q028M9-F1
#
_entry.id   AF-Q028M9-F1
#
_cell.length_a   1.000
_cell.length_b   1.000
_cell.length_c   1.000
_cell.angle_alpha   90.00
_cell.angle_beta   90.00
_cell.angle_gamma   90.00
#
_symmetry.space_group_name_H-M   'P 1'
#
loop_
_entity.id
_entity.type
_entity.pdbx_description
1 polymer ?
#
loop_
_entity_poly.entity_id
_entity_poly.type
_entity_poly.pdbx_seq_one_letter_code
_entity_poly.pdbx_strand_id
1 'polypeptide(L)'
;MGRRKIKRGVGAQRVPSKDVWIADEIRYIQARAAARDARLVQFNSLGLFSTETGDAWLLDPEDHLASRLARDGVPEEVYFEEDETNFKIEWKGTYQIEGDVFLYVDRIGNRHIAISGYPTDRIANLKPLFE
;
A
#
# COMPACT_ATOMS: atom_id res chain seq x y z
N MET A 1 19.71 7.64 21.94
CA MET A 1 18.85 6.74 22.74
C MET A 1 18.15 5.79 21.77
N GLY A 2 17.93 4.55 22.17
CA GLY A 2 17.95 3.37 21.28
C GLY A 2 16.82 3.25 20.25
N ARG A 3 17.21 3.11 18.96
CA ARG A 3 16.36 2.54 17.91
C ARG A 3 16.67 1.03 17.82
N ARG A 4 15.86 0.22 18.48
CA ARG A 4 15.86 -1.26 18.47
C ARG A 4 14.40 -1.67 18.70
N LYS A 5 13.73 -2.54 17.93
CA LYS A 5 14.12 -3.53 16.93
C LYS A 5 13.04 -3.55 15.83
N ILE A 6 13.44 -3.48 14.57
CA ILE A 6 12.56 -3.88 13.46
C ILE A 6 12.52 -5.42 13.51
N LYS A 7 11.44 -5.98 14.06
CA LYS A 7 11.09 -7.40 13.92
C LYS A 7 9.57 -7.55 13.92
N ARG A 8 8.99 -7.45 12.73
CA ARG A 8 7.87 -8.29 12.30
C ARG A 8 8.15 -8.69 10.86
N GLY A 9 8.57 -9.93 10.69
CA GLY A 9 8.47 -10.60 9.39
C GLY A 9 7.00 -10.95 9.17
N VAL A 10 6.56 -10.92 7.92
CA VAL A 10 5.29 -11.48 7.47
C VAL A 10 4.11 -11.02 8.34
N GLY A 11 3.61 -9.81 8.09
CA GLY A 11 2.41 -9.29 8.72
C GLY A 11 1.21 -10.15 8.31
N ALA A 12 0.83 -11.09 9.16
CA ALA A 12 -0.43 -11.82 9.04
C ALA A 12 -1.50 -11.00 9.76
N GLN A 13 -2.40 -10.41 8.99
CA GLN A 13 -3.56 -9.70 9.50
C GLN A 13 -4.80 -10.59 9.36
N ARG A 14 -5.53 -10.77 10.46
CA ARG A 14 -6.80 -11.48 10.51
C ARG A 14 -7.92 -10.60 9.97
N VAL A 15 -8.71 -11.12 9.04
CA VAL A 15 -9.86 -10.41 8.46
C VAL A 15 -11.15 -11.22 8.57
N PRO A 16 -12.26 -10.62 9.05
CA PRO A 16 -13.59 -11.23 9.03
C PRO A 16 -14.29 -11.02 7.67
N SER A 17 -14.54 -12.14 7.00
CA SER A 17 -15.57 -12.44 5.99
C SER A 17 -16.24 -11.31 5.19
N LYS A 18 -15.89 -11.23 3.91
CA LYS A 18 -16.78 -11.18 2.73
C LYS A 18 -15.92 -11.48 1.51
N ASP A 19 -16.42 -12.23 0.53
CA ASP A 19 -15.77 -12.86 -0.64
C ASP A 19 -14.99 -11.91 -1.59
N VAL A 20 -14.11 -11.08 -1.04
CA VAL A 20 -13.26 -10.13 -1.76
C VAL A 20 -11.84 -10.48 -1.41
N TRP A 21 -11.13 -11.03 -2.39
CA TRP A 21 -9.72 -11.39 -2.28
C TRP A 21 -8.88 -10.13 -2.52
N ILE A 22 -7.81 -9.93 -1.76
CA ILE A 22 -6.89 -8.80 -1.96
C ILE A 22 -6.33 -8.79 -3.39
N ALA A 23 -6.22 -9.98 -4.00
CA ALA A 23 -5.86 -10.14 -5.40
C ALA A 23 -6.77 -9.35 -6.36
N ASP A 24 -8.08 -9.34 -6.11
CA ASP A 24 -9.05 -8.65 -6.94
C ASP A 24 -8.97 -7.14 -6.78
N GLU A 25 -8.76 -6.67 -5.54
CA GLU A 25 -8.54 -5.24 -5.27
C GLU A 25 -7.22 -4.73 -5.87
N ILE A 26 -6.15 -5.53 -5.81
CA ILE A 26 -4.87 -5.21 -6.46
C ILE A 26 -5.06 -5.11 -7.98
N ARG A 27 -5.71 -6.09 -8.61
CA ARG A 27 -5.98 -6.07 -10.05
C ARG A 27 -6.85 -4.89 -10.44
N TYR A 28 -7.88 -4.60 -9.64
CA TYR A 28 -8.75 -3.45 -9.85
C TYR A 28 -7.93 -2.16 -9.86
N ILE A 29 -7.13 -1.92 -8.82
CA ILE A 29 -6.33 -0.70 -8.69
C ILE A 29 -5.22 -0.61 -9.76
N GLN A 30 -4.60 -1.72 -10.15
CA GLN A 30 -3.68 -1.75 -11.28
C GLN A 30 -4.36 -1.34 -12.58
N ALA A 31 -5.58 -1.82 -12.84
CA ALA A 31 -6.36 -1.41 -14.01
C ALA A 31 -6.73 0.08 -13.96
N ARG A 32 -7.02 0.64 -12.77
CA ARG A 32 -7.28 2.08 -12.59
C ARG A 32 -6.02 2.92 -12.84
N ALA A 33 -4.86 2.47 -12.38
CA ALA A 33 -3.58 3.08 -12.72
C ALA A 33 -3.30 3.05 -14.22
N ALA A 34 -3.55 1.92 -14.90
CA ALA A 34 -3.41 1.85 -16.36
C ALA A 34 -4.34 2.83 -17.10
N ALA A 35 -5.55 3.03 -16.57
CA ALA A 35 -6.50 4.03 -17.06
C ALA A 35 -6.18 5.47 -16.62
N ARG A 36 -5.10 5.70 -15.85
CA ARG A 36 -4.73 7.00 -15.25
C ARG A 36 -5.89 7.62 -14.45
N ASP A 37 -6.65 6.77 -13.79
CA ASP A 37 -7.83 7.17 -13.05
C ASP A 37 -7.52 7.10 -11.55
N ALA A 38 -7.53 8.26 -10.89
CA ALA A 38 -7.22 8.35 -9.48
C ALA A 38 -8.32 7.72 -8.63
N ARG A 39 -7.96 6.67 -7.90
CA ARG A 39 -8.88 5.92 -7.04
C ARG A 39 -8.21 5.63 -5.71
N LEU A 40 -8.97 5.67 -4.63
CA LEU A 40 -8.55 5.21 -3.32
C LEU A 40 -9.62 4.21 -2.84
N VAL A 41 -9.18 3.01 -2.49
CA VAL A 41 -9.99 1.94 -1.94
C VAL A 41 -9.36 1.51 -0.62
N GLN A 42 -10.19 1.17 0.35
CA GLN A 42 -9.73 0.60 1.61
C GLN A 42 -10.15 -0.87 1.64
N PHE A 43 -9.19 -1.76 1.81
CA PHE A 43 -9.42 -3.18 1.99
C PHE A 43 -9.02 -3.56 3.42
N ASN A 44 -10.01 -3.75 4.27
CA ASN A 44 -9.82 -3.94 5.71
C ASN A 44 -9.06 -2.75 6.34
N SER A 45 -7.84 -2.98 6.81
CA SER A 45 -6.91 -1.97 7.34
C SER A 45 -6.01 -1.35 6.27
N LEU A 46 -5.90 -1.98 5.10
CA LEU A 46 -4.96 -1.58 4.05
C LEU A 46 -5.59 -0.52 3.13
N GLY A 47 -4.76 0.41 2.66
CA GLY A 47 -5.14 1.40 1.66
C GLY A 47 -4.56 1.04 0.31
N LEU A 48 -5.39 0.94 -0.73
CA LEU A 48 -4.93 0.82 -2.11
C LEU A 48 -5.31 2.08 -2.86
N PHE A 49 -4.39 2.64 -3.64
CA PHE A 49 -4.72 3.79 -4.47
C PHE A 49 -4.02 3.77 -5.82
N SER A 50 -4.66 4.39 -6.80
CA SER A 50 -4.12 4.77 -8.10
C SER A 50 -4.12 6.28 -8.25
N THR A 51 -3.27 6.78 -9.14
CA THR A 51 -3.10 8.23 -9.40
C THR A 51 -3.26 8.54 -10.88
N GLU A 52 -3.46 9.82 -11.22
CA GLU A 52 -3.54 10.29 -12.61
C GLU A 52 -2.19 10.17 -13.35
N THR A 53 -1.08 10.08 -12.61
CA THR A 53 0.23 9.74 -13.17
C THR A 53 0.31 8.28 -13.61
N GLY A 54 -0.68 7.46 -13.26
CA GLY A 54 -0.71 6.03 -13.55
C GLY A 54 0.06 5.19 -12.52
N ASP A 55 0.44 5.77 -11.39
CA ASP A 55 1.06 5.01 -10.32
C ASP A 55 -0.01 4.35 -9.46
N ALA A 56 0.27 3.15 -8.96
CA ALA A 56 -0.56 2.50 -7.97
C ALA A 56 0.26 1.97 -6.81
N TRP A 57 -0.35 2.01 -5.62
CA TRP A 57 0.29 1.66 -4.37
C TRP A 57 -0.68 0.92 -3.48
N LEU A 58 -0.09 0.00 -2.73
CA LEU A 58 -0.69 -0.68 -1.60
C LEU A 58 0.03 -0.19 -0.34
N LEU A 59 -0.74 0.22 0.65
CA LEU A 59 -0.26 0.78 1.90
C LEU A 59 -0.81 0.00 3.09
N ASP A 60 0.06 -0.16 4.09
CA ASP A 60 -0.30 -0.52 5.44
C ASP A 60 -0.16 0.74 6.33
N PRO A 61 -1.26 1.37 6.73
CA PRO A 61 -1.26 2.53 7.63
C PRO A 61 -0.78 2.21 9.06
N GLU A 62 -0.89 0.96 9.52
CA GLU A 62 -0.52 0.61 10.90
C GLU A 62 1.00 0.53 11.07
N ASP A 63 1.68 -0.13 10.13
CA ASP A 63 3.14 -0.29 10.15
C ASP A 63 3.87 0.69 9.21
N HIS A 64 3.14 1.61 8.56
CA HIS A 64 3.66 2.55 7.54
C HIS A 64 4.44 1.85 6.41
N LEU A 65 3.93 0.72 5.94
CA LEU A 65 4.54 -0.06 4.87
C LEU A 65 3.90 0.26 3.52
N ALA A 66 4.70 0.20 2.47
CA ALA A 66 4.23 0.46 1.12
C ALA A 66 4.80 -0.56 0.14
N SER A 67 3.97 -0.97 -0.81
CA SER A 67 4.36 -1.76 -1.96
C SER A 67 3.78 -1.12 -3.21
N ARG A 68 4.60 -0.99 -4.25
CA ARG A 68 4.12 -0.41 -5.51
C ARG A 68 3.40 -1.50 -6.30
N LEU A 69 2.19 -1.18 -6.76
CA LEU A 69 1.37 -2.07 -7.58
C LEU A 69 1.46 -1.76 -9.07
N ALA A 70 1.70 -0.49 -9.44
CA ALA A 70 1.90 -0.07 -10.82
C ALA A 70 2.74 1.21 -10.88
N ARG A 71 3.37 1.44 -12.02
CA ARG A 71 4.15 2.64 -12.30
C ARG A 71 3.86 3.15 -13.71
N ASP A 72 3.47 4.42 -13.84
CA ASP A 72 3.10 5.05 -15.13
C ASP A 72 2.13 4.19 -15.98
N GLY A 73 1.17 3.56 -15.31
CA GLY A 73 0.16 2.68 -15.89
C GLY A 73 0.62 1.25 -16.18
N VAL A 74 1.87 0.91 -15.89
CA VAL A 74 2.41 -0.45 -16.04
C VAL A 74 2.28 -1.18 -14.70
N PRO A 75 1.52 -2.28 -14.63
CA PRO A 75 1.43 -3.11 -13.43
C PRO A 75 2.80 -3.67 -13.03
N GLU A 76 3.14 -3.58 -11.74
CA GLU A 76 4.31 -4.24 -11.14
C GLU A 76 3.86 -5.53 -10.42
N GLU A 77 4.69 -6.56 -10.47
CA GLU A 77 4.43 -7.82 -9.79
C GLU A 77 4.65 -7.66 -8.29
N VAL A 78 3.63 -8.03 -7.49
CA VAL A 78 3.68 -7.99 -6.03
C VAL A 78 3.47 -9.39 -5.50
N TYR A 79 4.42 -9.85 -4.69
CA TYR A 79 4.29 -11.12 -4.00
C TYR A 79 3.37 -10.96 -2.80
N PHE A 80 2.25 -11.67 -2.85
CA PHE A 80 1.36 -11.84 -1.73
C PHE A 80 0.87 -13.29 -1.68
N GLU A 81 0.67 -13.79 -0.46
CA GLU A 81 0.02 -15.07 -0.20
C GLU A 81 -1.31 -14.75 0.48
N GLU A 82 -2.42 -15.30 0.01
CA GLU A 82 -3.73 -15.15 0.64
C GLU A 82 -4.29 -16.55 0.91
N ASP A 83 -4.72 -16.78 2.15
CA ASP A 83 -5.47 -17.94 2.62
C ASP A 83 -6.86 -17.49 3.11
N GLU A 84 -7.75 -18.44 3.41
CA GLU A 84 -9.14 -18.14 3.81
C GLU A 84 -9.27 -17.22 5.04
N THR A 85 -8.20 -17.05 5.82
CA THR A 85 -8.22 -16.32 7.10
C THR A 85 -7.11 -15.29 7.27
N ASN A 86 -6.05 -15.34 6.46
CA ASN A 86 -4.89 -14.48 6.53
C ASN A 86 -4.37 -14.17 5.13
N PHE A 87 -3.70 -13.03 5.02
CA PHE A 87 -2.85 -12.74 3.88
C PHE A 87 -1.47 -12.30 4.36
N LYS A 88 -0.50 -12.40 3.47
CA LYS A 88 0.88 -11.96 3.65
C LYS A 88 1.26 -11.16 2.43
N ILE A 89 1.88 -10.02 2.65
CA ILE A 89 2.32 -9.13 1.58
C ILE A 89 3.82 -8.92 1.75
N GLU A 90 4.56 -9.11 0.66
CA GLU A 90 5.97 -8.76 0.63
C GLU A 90 6.12 -7.26 0.41
N TRP A 91 6.14 -6.52 1.52
CA TRP A 91 6.34 -5.07 1.52
C TRP A 91 7.74 -4.69 1.02
N LYS A 92 7.79 -3.92 -0.07
CA LYS A 92 9.04 -3.47 -0.70
C LYS A 92 9.68 -2.28 0.01
N GLY A 93 8.92 -1.52 0.81
CA GLY A 93 9.47 -0.38 1.53
C GLY A 93 8.56 0.14 2.63
N THR A 94 8.99 1.26 3.21
CA THR A 94 8.20 2.07 4.15
C THR A 94 7.80 3.38 3.49
N TYR A 95 6.70 3.96 3.92
CA TYR A 95 6.32 5.31 3.50
C TYR A 95 6.13 6.25 4.69
N GLN A 96 6.18 7.54 4.41
CA GLN A 96 5.82 8.58 5.36
C GLN A 96 5.10 9.70 4.59
N ILE A 97 4.14 10.33 5.24
CA ILE A 97 3.51 11.54 4.72
C ILE A 97 4.12 12.74 5.42
N GLU A 98 4.69 13.67 4.66
CA GLU A 98 5.15 14.97 5.15
C GLU A 98 4.40 16.06 4.41
N GLY A 99 3.31 16.57 5.01
CA GLY A 99 2.42 17.54 4.37
C GLY A 99 1.76 16.98 3.10
N ASP A 100 2.03 17.61 1.96
CA ASP A 100 1.56 17.20 0.63
C ASP A 100 2.49 16.18 -0.07
N VAL A 101 3.55 15.73 0.62
CA VAL A 101 4.56 14.85 0.06
C VAL A 101 4.42 13.42 0.58
N PHE A 102 4.35 12.47 -0.35
CA PHE A 102 4.49 11.04 -0.10
C PHE A 102 5.96 10.65 -0.21
N LEU A 103 6.58 10.33 0.92
CA LEU A 103 7.95 9.81 0.98
C LEU A 103 7.92 8.28 0.97
N TYR A 104 8.62 7.65 0.03
CA TYR A 104 8.81 6.21 -0.01
C TYR A 104 10.30 5.87 0.13
N VAL A 105 10.59 4.89 0.97
CA VAL A 105 11.94 4.37 1.20
C VAL A 105 11.93 2.87 0.90
N ASP A 106 12.63 2.50 -0.16
CA ASP A 106 12.80 1.10 -0.55
C ASP A 106 13.72 0.34 0.43
N ARG A 107 13.30 -0.84 0.89
CA ARG A 107 14.07 -1.66 1.86
C ARG A 107 15.35 -2.26 1.28
N ILE A 108 15.41 -2.47 -0.04
CA ILE A 108 16.51 -3.21 -0.68
C ILE A 108 17.45 -2.24 -1.41
N GLY A 109 16.88 -1.25 -2.10
CA GLY A 109 17.62 -0.37 -3.01
C GLY A 109 18.09 0.95 -2.42
N ASN A 110 17.79 1.25 -1.14
CA ASN A 110 18.09 2.54 -0.51
C ASN A 110 17.56 3.75 -1.30
N ARG A 111 16.52 3.53 -2.11
CA ARG A 111 15.93 4.53 -3.00
C ARG A 111 14.87 5.30 -2.23
N HIS A 112 15.12 6.60 -2.07
CA HIS A 112 14.17 7.53 -1.50
C HIS A 112 13.44 8.23 -2.63
N ILE A 113 12.11 8.19 -2.60
CA ILE A 113 11.26 8.87 -3.57
C ILE A 113 10.37 9.82 -2.80
N ALA A 114 10.45 11.10 -3.13
CA ALA A 114 9.50 12.11 -2.68
C ALA A 114 8.54 12.39 -3.83
N ILE A 115 7.26 12.17 -3.61
CA ILE A 115 6.22 12.33 -4.64
C ILE A 115 5.19 13.33 -4.14
N SER A 116 5.01 14.40 -4.89
CA SER A 116 3.97 15.41 -4.68
C SER A 116 2.77 15.14 -5.60
N GLY A 117 1.57 15.59 -5.20
CA GLY A 117 0.35 15.43 -6.00
C GLY A 117 -0.40 14.11 -5.75
N TYR A 118 0.06 13.30 -4.81
CA TYR A 118 -0.71 12.15 -4.31
C TYR A 118 -1.77 12.62 -3.30
N PRO A 119 -2.85 11.86 -3.09
CA PRO A 119 -3.91 12.23 -2.15
C PRO A 119 -3.46 12.01 -0.68
N THR A 120 -2.41 12.71 -0.25
CA THR A 120 -1.76 12.55 1.06
C THR A 120 -2.70 12.82 2.22
N ASP A 121 -3.61 13.79 2.10
CA ASP A 121 -4.64 14.07 3.10
C ASP A 121 -5.55 12.85 3.34
N ARG A 122 -5.91 12.12 2.27
CA ARG A 122 -6.75 10.93 2.40
C ARG A 122 -5.98 9.74 2.94
N ILE A 123 -4.71 9.60 2.55
CA ILE A 123 -3.81 8.55 3.03
C ILE A 123 -3.54 8.73 4.53
N ALA A 124 -3.25 9.95 4.99
CA ALA A 124 -3.00 10.26 6.40
C ALA A 124 -4.23 10.03 7.29
N ASN A 125 -5.43 10.04 6.71
CA ASN A 125 -6.69 9.77 7.41
C ASN A 125 -7.13 8.30 7.35
N LEU A 126 -6.35 7.40 6.74
CA LEU A 126 -6.63 5.97 6.81
C LEU A 126 -6.51 5.51 8.28
N LYS A 127 -7.65 5.18 8.89
CA LYS A 127 -7.71 4.62 10.24
C LYS A 127 -8.01 3.13 10.17
N PRO A 128 -7.39 2.30 11.03
CA PRO A 128 -7.83 0.93 11.22
C PRO A 128 -9.29 0.93 11.70
N LEU A 129 -10.11 0.10 11.07
CA LEU A 129 -11.59 0.13 11.16
C LEU A 129 -12.15 -0.50 12.47
N PHE A 130 -11.37 -0.53 13.55
CA PHE A 130 -11.78 -1.12 14.83
C PHE A 130 -11.59 -0.11 15.96
N GLU A 131 -12.71 0.40 16.47
CA GLU A 131 -12.86 1.03 17.79
C GLU A 131 -13.80 0.15 18.64
#